data_AF-A0AAJ0LTM6-F1
#
_entry.id   AF-A0AAJ0LTM6-F1
#
_cell.length_a   1.000
_cell.length_b   1.000
_cell.length_c   1.000
_cell.angle_alpha   90.00
_cell.angle_beta   90.00
_cell.angle_gamma   90.00
#
_symmetry.space_group_name_H-M   'P 1'
#
loop_
_entity.id
_entity.type
_entity.pdbx_description
1 polymer ?
#
loop_
_entity_poly.entity_id
_entity_poly.type
_entity_poly.pdbx_seq_one_letter_code
_entity_poly.pdbx_strand_id
1 'polypeptide(L)'
;MANNNFKPFAAAGGANVMAQADYEALAALLTGFQSGTAQSQQLNKVWRQSSIMAAVLAQFIVDLTGQDAIDDGTTATLLANLKMAVQAQTTALVGQARNVVMNVTAASANATLTADEIVVGTALGGQKYLLKQFSKTINLASTGAGGMDTGSAPASGYVALYAIYNPTTGTSALLATNATSTIAPNVYGGSGMPAGYTASALVSVWQTNASGQFSAAYQQDRDYFFAPTTVLNTTAQTSVLTALSIASLVPKNAKYVRGETVVATSTATNAGMQVAGNASGFGRADNALSTSGAQSFNSWFSQIPLITPQQMYYIFNGNSGTVTFTIILTGYSI
;
A
#
# COMPACT_ATOMS: atom_id res chain seq x y z
N MET A 1 -7.86 -20.68 -25.11
CA MET A 1 -8.03 -21.21 -23.74
C MET A 1 -6.75 -21.95 -23.41
N ALA A 2 -6.17 -21.73 -22.23
CA ALA A 2 -4.93 -22.41 -21.86
C ALA A 2 -5.13 -23.94 -21.76
N ASN A 3 -4.06 -24.67 -22.04
CA ASN A 3 -4.08 -26.11 -22.28
C ASN A 3 -3.39 -26.86 -21.13
N ASN A 4 -4.01 -27.96 -20.71
CA ASN A 4 -3.47 -28.91 -19.74
C ASN A 4 -3.03 -30.18 -20.48
N ASN A 5 -1.72 -30.44 -20.56
CA ASN A 5 -1.17 -31.63 -21.22
C ASN A 5 -1.17 -32.88 -20.32
N PHE A 6 -1.25 -32.70 -19.00
CA PHE A 6 -1.23 -33.78 -18.03
C PHE A 6 -2.62 -34.43 -17.95
N LYS A 7 -2.74 -35.67 -18.41
CA LYS A 7 -4.01 -36.39 -18.48
C LYS A 7 -4.11 -37.51 -17.45
N PRO A 8 -5.28 -37.70 -16.81
CA PRO A 8 -5.53 -38.89 -16.01
C PRO A 8 -5.42 -40.17 -16.85
N PHE A 9 -4.56 -41.10 -16.43
CA PHE A 9 -4.42 -42.41 -17.06
C PHE A 9 -5.44 -43.40 -16.49
N ALA A 10 -6.04 -44.25 -17.33
CA ALA A 10 -7.01 -45.27 -16.93
C ALA A 10 -8.19 -44.75 -16.05
N ALA A 11 -8.66 -43.53 -16.34
CA ALA A 11 -9.76 -42.89 -15.60
C ALA A 11 -11.17 -43.26 -16.10
N ALA A 12 -11.29 -43.86 -17.28
CA ALA A 12 -12.57 -44.27 -17.84
C ALA A 12 -13.23 -45.41 -17.05
N GLY A 13 -14.56 -45.45 -17.04
CA GLY A 13 -15.32 -46.59 -16.51
C GLY A 13 -14.94 -47.88 -17.23
N GLY A 14 -14.76 -48.98 -16.48
CA GLY A 14 -14.34 -50.27 -17.03
C GLY A 14 -12.84 -50.39 -17.36
N ALA A 15 -12.02 -49.38 -17.03
CA ALA A 15 -10.58 -49.51 -17.17
C ALA A 15 -10.03 -50.67 -16.31
N ASN A 16 -9.03 -51.38 -16.84
CA ASN A 16 -8.38 -52.51 -16.20
C ASN A 16 -7.53 -52.06 -14.99
N VAL A 17 -8.18 -51.74 -13.88
CA VAL A 17 -7.58 -51.13 -12.69
C VAL A 17 -8.04 -51.86 -11.44
N MET A 18 -7.11 -52.19 -10.55
CA MET A 18 -7.39 -52.82 -9.26
C MET A 18 -8.37 -52.00 -8.40
N ALA A 19 -9.24 -52.68 -7.65
CA ALA A 19 -10.17 -52.04 -6.72
C ALA A 19 -9.41 -51.27 -5.61
N GLN A 20 -10.07 -50.30 -4.98
CA GLN A 20 -9.40 -49.49 -3.95
C GLN A 20 -9.02 -50.31 -2.71
N ALA A 21 -9.93 -51.15 -2.22
CA ALA A 21 -9.68 -52.00 -1.04
C ALA A 21 -8.50 -52.95 -1.26
N ASP A 22 -8.44 -53.61 -2.43
CA ASP A 22 -7.33 -54.53 -2.77
C ASP A 22 -5.99 -53.80 -2.88
N TYR A 23 -5.99 -52.56 -3.37
CA TYR A 23 -4.79 -51.75 -3.48
C TYR A 23 -4.27 -51.31 -2.10
N GLU A 24 -5.17 -50.89 -1.20
CA GLU A 24 -4.80 -50.51 0.18
C GLU A 24 -4.24 -51.69 0.99
N ALA A 25 -4.64 -52.92 0.66
CA ALA A 25 -4.10 -54.14 1.25
C ALA A 25 -2.85 -54.69 0.54
N LEU A 26 -2.43 -54.08 -0.58
CA LEU A 26 -1.34 -54.60 -1.40
C LEU A 26 0.02 -54.41 -0.71
N ALA A 27 0.71 -55.51 -0.41
CA ALA A 27 2.04 -55.48 0.23
C ALA A 27 3.08 -54.64 -0.56
N ALA A 28 2.94 -54.54 -1.88
CA ALA A 28 3.79 -53.73 -2.74
C ALA A 28 3.69 -52.21 -2.48
N LEU A 29 2.69 -51.73 -1.73
CA LEU A 29 2.67 -50.34 -1.24
C LEU A 29 3.87 -50.04 -0.33
N LEU A 30 4.34 -51.04 0.44
CA LEU A 30 5.45 -50.89 1.36
C LEU A 30 6.80 -51.11 0.67
N THR A 31 6.90 -52.16 -0.15
CA THR A 31 8.18 -52.64 -0.70
C THR A 31 8.39 -52.29 -2.18
N GLY A 32 7.39 -51.76 -2.86
CA GLY A 32 7.34 -51.73 -4.32
C GLY A 32 7.14 -53.12 -4.95
N PHE A 33 6.91 -53.15 -6.26
CA PHE A 33 6.82 -54.40 -7.02
C PHE A 33 8.18 -55.11 -7.06
N GLN A 34 8.19 -56.39 -6.70
CA GLN A 34 9.38 -57.25 -6.73
C GLN A 34 9.46 -58.04 -8.04
N SER A 35 10.55 -58.79 -8.26
CA SER A 35 10.69 -59.63 -9.46
C SER A 35 9.53 -60.63 -9.59
N GLY A 36 8.90 -60.69 -10.76
CA GLY A 36 7.77 -61.59 -11.02
C GLY A 36 6.89 -61.07 -12.15
N THR A 37 5.70 -61.66 -12.28
CA THR A 37 4.72 -61.27 -13.30
C THR A 37 4.09 -59.92 -12.96
N ALA A 38 4.25 -58.94 -13.85
CA ALA A 38 3.64 -57.63 -13.67
C ALA A 38 2.13 -57.66 -13.93
N GLN A 39 1.34 -57.49 -12.88
CA GLN A 39 -0.13 -57.45 -12.98
C GLN A 39 -0.58 -56.09 -13.51
N SER A 40 -1.11 -56.05 -14.72
CA SER A 40 -1.51 -54.79 -15.39
C SER A 40 -2.53 -53.98 -14.59
N GLN A 41 -3.43 -54.63 -13.85
CA GLN A 41 -4.39 -53.95 -12.96
C GLN A 41 -3.72 -53.20 -11.80
N GLN A 42 -2.63 -53.75 -11.26
CA GLN A 42 -1.86 -53.14 -10.18
C GLN A 42 -1.02 -51.97 -10.72
N LEU A 43 -0.37 -52.14 -11.88
CA LEU A 43 0.37 -51.07 -12.54
C LEU A 43 -0.53 -49.90 -12.93
N ASN A 44 -1.65 -50.18 -13.60
CA ASN A 44 -2.63 -49.17 -13.99
C ASN A 44 -3.19 -48.43 -12.78
N LYS A 45 -3.30 -49.07 -11.61
CA LYS A 45 -3.73 -48.41 -10.36
C LYS A 45 -2.72 -47.37 -9.88
N VAL A 46 -1.44 -47.73 -9.86
CA VAL A 46 -0.34 -46.81 -9.49
C VAL A 46 -0.28 -45.64 -10.46
N TRP A 47 -0.27 -45.92 -11.78
CA TRP A 47 -0.24 -44.89 -12.82
C TRP A 47 -1.47 -43.98 -12.78
N ARG A 48 -2.65 -44.53 -12.47
CA ARG A 48 -3.87 -43.73 -12.32
C ARG A 48 -3.77 -42.78 -11.12
N GLN A 49 -3.33 -43.24 -9.95
CA GLN A 49 -3.20 -42.36 -8.78
C GLN A 49 -2.21 -41.21 -9.02
N SER A 50 -1.06 -41.50 -9.65
CA SER A 50 -0.07 -40.46 -9.95
C SER A 50 -0.54 -39.48 -11.02
N SER A 51 -1.11 -39.99 -12.12
CA SER A 51 -1.55 -39.16 -13.25
C SER A 51 -2.76 -38.29 -12.94
N ILE A 52 -3.67 -38.74 -12.07
CA ILE A 52 -4.79 -37.90 -11.58
C ILE A 52 -4.23 -36.70 -10.80
N MET A 53 -3.29 -36.90 -9.88
CA MET A 53 -2.69 -35.80 -9.11
C MET A 53 -1.95 -34.81 -10.03
N ALA A 54 -1.21 -35.32 -11.02
CA ALA A 54 -0.54 -34.48 -12.02
C ALA A 54 -1.54 -33.65 -12.83
N ALA A 55 -2.64 -34.27 -13.30
CA ALA A 55 -3.68 -33.58 -14.05
C ALA A 55 -4.40 -32.51 -13.22
N VAL A 56 -4.64 -32.76 -11.94
CA VAL A 56 -5.26 -31.78 -11.01
C VAL A 56 -4.34 -30.58 -10.80
N LEU A 57 -3.04 -30.79 -10.54
CA LEU A 57 -2.08 -29.70 -10.37
C LEU A 57 -1.92 -28.89 -11.65
N ALA A 58 -1.87 -29.55 -12.80
CA ALA A 58 -1.81 -28.88 -14.09
C ALA A 58 -3.10 -28.09 -14.40
N GLN A 59 -4.27 -28.61 -14.03
CA GLN A 59 -5.53 -27.88 -14.18
C GLN A 59 -5.59 -26.67 -13.24
N PHE A 60 -5.12 -26.82 -12.00
CA PHE A 60 -5.00 -25.71 -11.05
C PHE A 60 -4.12 -24.57 -11.59
N ILE A 61 -3.04 -24.90 -12.29
CA ILE A 61 -2.23 -23.92 -13.03
C ILE A 61 -3.05 -23.20 -14.10
N VAL A 62 -3.69 -23.96 -14.98
CA VAL A 62 -4.48 -23.42 -16.10
C VAL A 62 -5.58 -22.48 -15.60
N ASP A 63 -6.33 -22.91 -14.60
CA ASP A 63 -7.49 -22.18 -14.08
C ASP A 63 -7.09 -20.85 -13.41
N LEU A 64 -5.99 -20.85 -12.63
CA LEU A 64 -5.62 -19.69 -11.83
C LEU A 64 -4.66 -18.72 -12.52
N THR A 65 -3.94 -19.17 -13.55
CA THR A 65 -2.94 -18.33 -14.24
C THR A 65 -3.33 -18.00 -15.68
N GLY A 66 -4.23 -18.77 -16.28
CA GLY A 66 -4.51 -18.71 -17.71
C GLY A 66 -3.30 -19.08 -18.59
N GLN A 67 -2.28 -19.75 -18.02
CA GLN A 67 -1.10 -20.25 -18.72
C GLN A 67 -1.19 -21.75 -18.97
N ASP A 68 -0.51 -22.22 -20.01
CA ASP A 68 -0.46 -23.63 -20.35
C ASP A 68 0.35 -24.43 -19.29
N ALA A 69 -0.10 -25.67 -19.03
CA ALA A 69 0.66 -26.68 -18.32
C ALA A 69 1.14 -27.72 -19.35
N ILE A 70 2.32 -27.47 -19.93
CA ILE A 70 2.89 -28.23 -21.05
C ILE A 70 3.73 -29.40 -20.51
N ASP A 71 3.63 -30.56 -21.15
CA ASP A 71 4.47 -31.74 -20.90
C ASP A 71 5.56 -31.84 -21.99
N ASP A 72 6.59 -31.00 -21.90
CA ASP A 72 7.73 -30.95 -22.81
C ASP A 72 9.03 -31.52 -22.20
N GLY A 73 8.91 -32.14 -21.02
CA GLY A 73 10.04 -32.64 -20.24
C GLY A 73 10.81 -31.58 -19.44
N THR A 74 10.44 -30.30 -19.53
CA THR A 74 11.04 -29.22 -18.73
C THR A 74 10.19 -28.87 -17.51
N THR A 75 10.82 -28.63 -16.36
CA THR A 75 10.10 -28.35 -15.11
C THR A 75 10.08 -26.87 -14.72
N ALA A 76 10.93 -26.05 -15.33
CA ALA A 76 11.12 -24.65 -14.94
C ALA A 76 9.84 -23.82 -15.15
N THR A 77 9.26 -23.87 -16.34
CA THR A 77 8.02 -23.15 -16.69
C THR A 77 6.84 -23.67 -15.87
N LEU A 78 6.71 -24.99 -15.75
CA LEU A 78 5.64 -25.61 -14.98
C LEU A 78 5.71 -25.21 -13.49
N LEU A 79 6.90 -25.18 -12.90
CA LEU A 79 7.12 -24.73 -11.53
C LEU A 79 6.82 -23.24 -11.37
N ALA A 80 7.21 -22.40 -12.32
CA ALA A 80 6.90 -20.97 -12.29
C ALA A 80 5.38 -20.73 -12.32
N ASN A 81 4.67 -21.41 -13.22
CA ASN A 81 3.22 -21.32 -13.33
C ASN A 81 2.51 -21.87 -12.08
N LEU A 82 3.01 -22.97 -11.49
CA LEU A 82 2.48 -23.49 -10.23
C LEU A 82 2.64 -22.49 -9.08
N LYS A 83 3.79 -21.84 -8.97
CA LYS A 83 4.02 -20.79 -7.96
C LYS A 83 3.05 -19.63 -8.15
N MET A 84 2.80 -19.20 -9.40
CA MET A 84 1.81 -18.16 -9.69
C MET A 84 0.40 -18.59 -9.30
N ALA A 85 0.00 -19.82 -9.61
CA ALA A 85 -1.32 -20.36 -9.27
C ALA A 85 -1.55 -20.38 -7.75
N VAL A 86 -0.57 -20.85 -6.97
CA VAL A 86 -0.65 -20.85 -5.50
C VAL A 86 -0.76 -19.41 -4.97
N GLN A 87 -0.06 -18.45 -5.59
CA GLN A 87 -0.13 -17.05 -5.18
C GLN A 87 -1.41 -16.33 -5.60
N ALA A 88 -2.04 -16.72 -6.71
CA ALA A 88 -3.33 -16.18 -7.13
C ALA A 88 -4.42 -16.40 -6.07
N GLN A 89 -4.30 -17.46 -5.27
CA GLN A 89 -5.20 -17.72 -4.14
C GLN A 89 -4.97 -16.78 -2.94
N THR A 90 -3.90 -15.97 -2.93
CA THR A 90 -3.64 -15.03 -1.83
C THR A 90 -4.51 -13.78 -1.98
N THR A 91 -5.35 -13.52 -0.97
CA THR A 91 -6.25 -12.35 -0.92
C THR A 91 -5.58 -11.07 -0.42
N ALA A 92 -4.29 -11.15 -0.06
CA ALA A 92 -3.53 -10.01 0.42
C ALA A 92 -3.51 -8.86 -0.61
N LEU A 93 -3.62 -7.62 -0.16
CA LEU A 93 -3.59 -6.43 -1.02
C LEU A 93 -2.23 -5.75 -0.88
N VAL A 94 -1.64 -5.34 -2.01
CA VAL A 94 -0.36 -4.63 -1.99
C VAL A 94 -0.51 -3.32 -1.21
N GLY A 95 0.43 -3.05 -0.31
CA GLY A 95 0.39 -1.91 0.60
C GLY A 95 -0.34 -2.17 1.93
N GLN A 96 -0.94 -3.35 2.13
CA GLN A 96 -1.34 -3.75 3.48
C GLN A 96 -0.09 -3.96 4.33
N ALA A 97 -0.10 -3.41 5.54
CA ALA A 97 0.99 -3.48 6.48
C ALA A 97 0.46 -3.40 7.92
N ARG A 98 1.28 -3.80 8.88
CA ARG A 98 0.97 -3.69 10.30
C ARG A 98 2.05 -2.92 11.04
N ASN A 99 1.62 -1.99 11.90
CA ASN A 99 2.47 -1.21 12.78
C ASN A 99 3.57 -0.47 12.01
N VAL A 100 3.22 0.20 10.90
CA VAL A 100 4.20 1.00 10.16
C VAL A 100 4.55 2.23 10.99
N VAL A 101 5.83 2.43 11.27
CA VAL A 101 6.30 3.58 12.04
C VAL A 101 7.54 4.17 11.39
N MET A 102 7.60 5.49 11.33
CA MET A 102 8.81 6.24 11.01
C MET A 102 8.80 7.54 11.83
N ASN A 103 9.90 7.81 12.52
CA ASN A 103 10.03 8.99 13.37
C ASN A 103 11.26 9.80 12.96
N VAL A 104 11.04 11.05 12.56
CA VAL A 104 12.10 12.02 12.26
C VAL A 104 11.96 13.16 13.26
N THR A 105 12.78 13.15 14.30
CA THR A 105 12.70 14.11 15.43
C THR A 105 13.26 15.49 15.08
N ALA A 106 14.18 15.54 14.12
CA ALA A 106 14.77 16.76 13.57
C ALA A 106 15.06 16.54 12.09
N ALA A 107 15.10 17.62 11.30
CA ALA A 107 15.31 17.53 9.86
C ALA A 107 16.60 16.75 9.54
N SER A 108 16.49 15.74 8.68
CA SER A 108 17.55 14.77 8.43
C SER A 108 17.44 14.19 7.02
N ALA A 109 18.57 13.95 6.36
CA ALA A 109 18.61 13.17 5.12
C ALA A 109 18.33 11.67 5.37
N ASN A 110 18.56 11.20 6.60
CA ASN A 110 18.39 9.81 6.99
C ASN A 110 17.11 9.61 7.79
N ALA A 111 16.42 8.48 7.54
CA ALA A 111 15.32 8.01 8.37
C ALA A 111 15.26 6.48 8.38
N THR A 112 14.60 5.91 9.38
CA THR A 112 14.33 4.47 9.45
C THR A 112 12.84 4.25 9.54
N LEU A 113 12.31 3.40 8.66
CA LEU A 113 10.93 2.94 8.70
C LEU A 113 10.89 1.49 9.15
N THR A 114 10.02 1.21 10.11
CA THR A 114 9.78 -0.12 10.67
C THR A 114 8.34 -0.55 10.42
N ALA A 115 8.11 -1.85 10.26
CA ALA A 115 6.80 -2.47 10.26
C ALA A 115 6.91 -3.95 10.62
N ASP A 116 5.89 -4.51 11.26
CA ASP A 116 5.90 -5.94 11.58
C ASP A 116 5.80 -6.79 10.32
N GLU A 117 4.94 -6.36 9.39
CA GLU A 117 4.82 -6.97 8.08
C GLU A 117 4.32 -5.99 7.03
N ILE A 118 4.73 -6.21 5.78
CA ILE A 118 4.33 -5.42 4.61
C ILE A 118 4.09 -6.35 3.42
N VAL A 119 2.93 -6.22 2.78
CA VAL A 119 2.62 -6.90 1.53
C VAL A 119 3.13 -6.04 0.37
N VAL A 120 4.12 -6.55 -0.37
CA VAL A 120 4.63 -5.95 -1.61
C VAL A 120 4.19 -6.77 -2.81
N GLY A 121 4.10 -6.16 -3.99
CA GLY A 121 3.75 -6.89 -5.21
C GLY A 121 4.41 -6.33 -6.46
N THR A 122 4.48 -7.16 -7.50
CA THR A 122 5.05 -6.76 -8.81
C THR A 122 4.13 -5.83 -9.59
N ALA A 123 2.83 -5.91 -9.34
CA ALA A 123 1.78 -5.05 -9.88
C ALA A 123 0.54 -5.14 -8.98
N LEU A 124 -0.44 -4.27 -9.20
CA LEU A 124 -1.77 -4.45 -8.61
C LEU A 124 -2.39 -5.75 -9.14
N GLY A 125 -2.82 -6.63 -8.24
CA GLY A 125 -3.27 -7.98 -8.59
C GLY A 125 -2.17 -8.93 -9.09
N GLY A 126 -0.92 -8.48 -9.15
CA GLY A 126 0.22 -9.31 -9.55
C GLY A 126 0.74 -10.22 -8.43
N GLN A 127 1.92 -10.79 -8.65
CA GLN A 127 2.64 -11.65 -7.72
C GLN A 127 2.94 -10.90 -6.41
N LYS A 128 2.73 -11.52 -5.26
CA LYS A 128 2.77 -10.86 -3.94
C LYS A 128 3.79 -11.53 -3.03
N TYR A 129 4.40 -10.71 -2.17
CA TYR A 129 5.36 -11.16 -1.18
C TYR A 129 5.07 -10.50 0.16
N LEU A 130 5.22 -11.26 1.23
CA LEU A 130 5.09 -10.76 2.60
C LEU A 130 6.49 -10.51 3.17
N LEU A 131 6.83 -9.24 3.36
CA LEU A 131 8.02 -8.84 4.09
C LEU A 131 7.71 -8.91 5.58
N LYS A 132 8.56 -9.58 6.35
CA LYS A 132 8.40 -9.75 7.81
C LYS A 132 9.50 -9.00 8.54
N GLN A 133 9.18 -8.44 9.70
CA GLN A 133 10.12 -7.68 10.54
C GLN A 133 10.86 -6.63 9.72
N PHE A 134 10.12 -5.81 8.98
CA PHE A 134 10.69 -4.81 8.11
C PHE A 134 11.31 -3.71 8.96
N SER A 135 12.62 -3.50 8.83
CA SER A 135 13.34 -2.39 9.44
C SER A 135 14.42 -1.96 8.46
N LYS A 136 14.22 -0.81 7.82
CA LYS A 136 15.10 -0.32 6.76
C LYS A 136 15.36 1.17 6.93
N THR A 137 16.62 1.53 6.76
CA THR A 137 17.06 2.93 6.70
C THR A 137 17.04 3.41 5.25
N ILE A 138 16.75 4.69 5.08
CA ILE A 138 16.83 5.41 3.81
C ILE A 138 17.64 6.69 4.00
N ASN A 139 18.44 7.06 3.01
CA ASN A 139 19.20 8.30 2.94
C ASN A 139 18.87 9.07 1.65
N LEU A 140 18.22 10.22 1.76
CA LEU A 140 17.83 11.06 0.62
C LEU A 140 19.00 11.68 -0.16
N ALA A 141 20.22 11.60 0.38
CA ALA A 141 21.44 12.05 -0.31
C ALA A 141 22.08 10.96 -1.17
N SER A 142 21.61 9.70 -1.12
CA SER A 142 22.08 8.61 -1.98
C SER A 142 21.05 8.26 -3.05
N THR A 143 21.48 7.55 -4.08
CA THR A 143 20.62 7.00 -5.15
C THR A 143 20.67 5.48 -5.17
N GLY A 144 19.55 4.83 -5.47
CA GLY A 144 19.39 3.38 -5.50
C GLY A 144 18.71 2.82 -4.25
N ALA A 145 18.91 1.53 -3.98
CA ALA A 145 18.31 0.87 -2.82
C ALA A 145 18.77 1.53 -1.51
N GLY A 146 17.81 2.01 -0.71
CA GLY A 146 18.09 2.79 0.49
C GLY A 146 18.30 4.30 0.23
N GLY A 147 17.95 4.81 -0.95
CA GLY A 147 18.00 6.25 -1.27
C GLY A 147 16.92 6.67 -2.27
N MET A 148 17.18 7.76 -3.00
CA MET A 148 16.35 8.23 -4.12
C MET A 148 16.43 7.26 -5.30
N ASP A 149 15.34 7.09 -6.03
CA ASP A 149 15.27 6.28 -7.26
C ASP A 149 16.10 6.90 -8.39
N THR A 150 16.09 8.23 -8.48
CA THR A 150 16.90 9.02 -9.38
C THR A 150 17.08 10.44 -8.84
N GLY A 151 18.14 11.10 -9.29
CA GLY A 151 18.41 12.51 -8.97
C GLY A 151 18.52 12.79 -7.47
N SER A 152 18.23 14.04 -7.12
CA SER A 152 18.25 14.53 -5.73
C SER A 152 16.83 14.65 -5.18
N ALA A 153 16.69 14.54 -3.86
CA ALA A 153 15.42 14.81 -3.20
C ALA A 153 14.93 16.24 -3.46
N PRO A 154 13.60 16.44 -3.65
CA PRO A 154 13.05 17.75 -3.93
C PRO A 154 13.26 18.71 -2.75
N ALA A 155 13.58 19.97 -3.01
CA ALA A 155 13.54 21.03 -2.00
C ALA A 155 12.09 21.48 -1.77
N SER A 156 11.66 21.58 -0.51
CA SER A 156 10.32 22.04 -0.12
C SER A 156 9.19 21.29 -0.85
N GLY A 157 9.33 19.97 -0.98
CA GLY A 157 8.43 19.12 -1.75
C GLY A 157 8.02 17.87 -0.98
N TYR A 158 7.85 16.76 -1.71
CA TYR A 158 7.48 15.48 -1.11
C TYR A 158 8.22 14.31 -1.77
N VAL A 159 8.58 13.33 -0.96
CA VAL A 159 9.08 12.03 -1.41
C VAL A 159 8.09 10.93 -1.06
N ALA A 160 7.76 10.08 -2.03
CA ALA A 160 7.06 8.83 -1.78
C ALA A 160 8.10 7.74 -1.48
N LEU A 161 7.91 7.01 -0.38
CA LEU A 161 8.76 5.90 0.01
C LEU A 161 8.05 4.59 -0.29
N TYR A 162 8.78 3.71 -0.96
CA TYR A 162 8.37 2.36 -1.28
C TYR A 162 9.21 1.36 -0.51
N ALA A 163 8.57 0.36 0.11
CA ALA A 163 9.26 -0.88 0.44
C ALA A 163 9.45 -1.67 -0.85
N ILE A 164 10.69 -2.05 -1.17
CA ILE A 164 11.04 -2.79 -2.39
C ILE A 164 11.62 -4.16 -2.04
N TYR A 165 11.37 -5.15 -2.90
CA TYR A 165 11.80 -6.53 -2.70
C TYR A 165 12.39 -7.15 -3.96
N ASN A 166 13.53 -7.84 -3.78
CA ASN A 166 14.17 -8.67 -4.78
C ASN A 166 13.82 -10.14 -4.51
N PRO A 167 12.94 -10.76 -5.30
CA PRO A 167 12.51 -12.14 -5.07
C PRO A 167 13.59 -13.18 -5.42
N THR A 168 14.62 -12.80 -6.17
CA THR A 168 15.74 -13.69 -6.51
C THR A 168 16.71 -13.84 -5.33
N THR A 169 17.03 -12.74 -4.65
CA THR A 169 17.99 -12.75 -3.53
C THR A 169 17.33 -12.77 -2.15
N GLY A 170 16.02 -12.49 -2.08
CA GLY A 170 15.29 -12.34 -0.82
C GLY A 170 15.58 -11.03 -0.09
N THR A 171 16.25 -10.05 -0.72
CA THR A 171 16.61 -8.78 -0.08
C THR A 171 15.49 -7.74 -0.18
N SER A 172 15.33 -6.95 0.88
CA SER A 172 14.40 -5.81 0.92
C SER A 172 15.11 -4.50 1.28
N ALA A 173 14.57 -3.40 0.79
CA ALA A 173 15.08 -2.04 1.03
C ALA A 173 13.93 -1.03 0.97
N LEU A 174 14.24 0.24 1.24
CA LEU A 174 13.38 1.38 0.88
C LEU A 174 13.86 2.03 -0.42
N LEU A 175 12.96 2.69 -1.12
CA LEU A 175 13.25 3.52 -2.29
C LEU A 175 12.39 4.79 -2.23
N ALA A 176 13.01 5.96 -2.33
CA ALA A 176 12.31 7.23 -2.42
C ALA A 176 12.12 7.66 -3.88
N THR A 177 11.02 8.33 -4.19
CA THR A 177 10.83 9.01 -5.48
C THR A 177 10.15 10.35 -5.26
N ASN A 178 10.43 11.32 -6.13
CA ASN A 178 9.81 12.65 -6.03
C ASN A 178 8.31 12.56 -6.32
N ALA A 179 7.49 12.91 -5.33
CA ALA A 179 6.03 12.89 -5.39
C ALA A 179 5.42 14.31 -5.27
N THR A 180 6.23 15.36 -5.50
CA THR A 180 5.79 16.75 -5.31
C THR A 180 4.66 17.12 -6.27
N SER A 181 4.76 16.67 -7.53
CA SER A 181 3.85 17.09 -8.60
C SER A 181 2.87 16.00 -9.04
N THR A 182 3.02 14.77 -8.56
CA THR A 182 2.25 13.59 -8.99
C THR A 182 1.70 12.83 -7.79
N ILE A 183 0.60 12.09 -7.99
CA ILE A 183 0.11 11.15 -6.98
C ILE A 183 0.92 9.87 -7.11
N ALA A 184 1.62 9.49 -6.06
CA ALA A 184 2.41 8.27 -6.04
C ALA A 184 1.48 7.03 -6.03
N PRO A 185 1.64 6.07 -6.95
CA PRO A 185 0.83 4.85 -6.99
C PRO A 185 1.16 3.88 -5.85
N ASN A 186 0.28 2.91 -5.57
CA ASN A 186 0.49 1.90 -4.53
C ASN A 186 1.64 0.92 -4.82
N VAL A 187 1.98 0.73 -6.10
CA VAL A 187 3.15 -0.02 -6.57
C VAL A 187 4.02 0.96 -7.34
N TYR A 188 5.33 0.95 -7.11
CA TYR A 188 6.26 1.85 -7.78
C TYR A 188 6.15 1.69 -9.30
N GLY A 189 5.88 2.80 -9.99
CA GLY A 189 5.71 2.85 -11.44
C GLY A 189 6.83 3.60 -12.18
N GLY A 190 7.87 4.06 -11.48
CA GLY A 190 9.00 4.76 -12.09
C GLY A 190 10.01 3.80 -12.74
N SER A 191 11.02 4.36 -13.40
CA SER A 191 12.09 3.60 -14.05
C SER A 191 13.35 3.42 -13.20
N GLY A 192 13.43 4.06 -12.04
CA GLY A 192 14.59 4.03 -11.14
C GLY A 192 14.63 2.86 -10.17
N MET A 193 13.92 1.76 -10.45
CA MET A 193 13.94 0.57 -9.61
C MET A 193 15.34 -0.07 -9.64
N PRO A 194 16.00 -0.33 -8.49
CA PRO A 194 17.30 -0.98 -8.45
C PRO A 194 17.26 -2.39 -9.06
N ALA A 195 18.36 -2.82 -9.67
CA ALA A 195 18.45 -4.10 -10.36
C ALA A 195 18.04 -5.30 -9.48
N GLY A 196 17.19 -6.17 -10.03
CA GLY A 196 16.67 -7.37 -9.36
C GLY A 196 15.50 -7.12 -8.40
N TYR A 197 15.24 -5.87 -8.00
CA TYR A 197 14.02 -5.53 -7.27
C TYR A 197 12.86 -5.45 -8.25
N THR A 198 11.80 -6.21 -8.01
CA THR A 198 10.67 -6.32 -8.94
C THR A 198 9.31 -6.18 -8.27
N ALA A 199 9.27 -6.20 -6.93
CA ALA A 199 8.05 -5.97 -6.17
C ALA A 199 8.19 -4.75 -5.26
N SER A 200 7.11 -4.01 -5.07
CA SER A 200 7.09 -2.84 -4.21
C SER A 200 5.72 -2.58 -3.57
N ALA A 201 5.71 -1.75 -2.53
CA ALA A 201 4.50 -1.14 -1.98
C ALA A 201 4.78 0.26 -1.47
N LEU A 202 3.88 1.21 -1.73
CA LEU A 202 3.93 2.54 -1.13
C LEU A 202 3.72 2.40 0.37
N VAL A 203 4.71 2.82 1.16
CA VAL A 203 4.65 2.79 2.63
C VAL A 203 4.55 4.19 3.21
N SER A 204 5.01 5.20 2.48
CA SER A 204 5.00 6.56 3.00
C SER A 204 5.01 7.66 1.94
N VAL A 205 4.47 8.84 2.26
CA VAL A 205 4.72 10.08 1.51
C VAL A 205 5.06 11.18 2.50
N TRP A 206 6.29 11.68 2.44
CA TRP A 206 6.89 12.52 3.47
C TRP A 206 7.36 13.86 2.90
N GLN A 207 7.14 14.94 3.64
CA GLN A 207 7.54 16.29 3.25
C GLN A 207 9.06 16.49 3.32
N THR A 208 9.64 17.16 2.33
CA THR A 208 11.04 17.59 2.38
C THR A 208 11.15 19.08 2.72
N ASN A 209 12.22 19.46 3.42
CA ASN A 209 12.53 20.87 3.70
C ASN A 209 13.27 21.53 2.51
N ALA A 210 13.64 22.80 2.65
CA ALA A 210 14.36 23.56 1.61
C ALA A 210 15.75 22.96 1.24
N SER A 211 16.32 22.11 2.08
CA SER A 211 17.59 21.41 1.83
C SER A 211 17.39 19.98 1.28
N GLY A 212 16.16 19.58 0.95
CA GLY A 212 15.86 18.23 0.45
C GLY A 212 15.95 17.13 1.51
N GLN A 213 15.92 17.49 2.79
CA GLN A 213 15.91 16.54 3.91
C GLN A 213 14.47 16.22 4.31
N PHE A 214 14.23 15.06 4.95
CA PHE A 214 12.96 14.80 5.61
C PHE A 214 12.67 15.90 6.64
N SER A 215 11.48 16.49 6.60
CA SER A 215 10.99 17.36 7.66
C SER A 215 10.71 16.57 8.94
N ALA A 216 10.75 17.24 10.10
CA ALA A 216 10.43 16.60 11.37
C ALA A 216 8.94 16.23 11.43
N ALA A 217 8.66 14.94 11.63
CA ALA A 217 7.31 14.39 11.72
C ALA A 217 7.35 12.96 12.27
N TYR A 218 6.18 12.46 12.64
CA TYR A 218 5.95 11.10 13.07
C TYR A 218 4.91 10.46 12.16
N GLN A 219 5.20 9.26 11.69
CA GLN A 219 4.24 8.44 10.96
C GLN A 219 3.84 7.25 11.82
N GLN A 220 2.54 6.99 11.87
CA GLN A 220 1.96 5.75 12.36
C GLN A 220 0.95 5.23 11.35
N ASP A 221 1.18 4.03 10.85
CA ASP A 221 0.47 3.43 9.73
C ASP A 221 0.40 4.38 8.53
N ARG A 222 -0.80 4.86 8.19
CA ARG A 222 -1.06 5.79 7.08
C ARG A 222 -1.24 7.23 7.55
N ASP A 223 -1.07 7.49 8.84
CA ASP A 223 -1.21 8.79 9.45
C ASP A 223 0.14 9.47 9.67
N TYR A 224 0.18 10.76 9.34
CA TYR A 224 1.33 11.63 9.50
C TYR A 224 1.00 12.75 10.46
N PHE A 225 1.92 13.00 11.38
CA PHE A 225 1.81 14.00 12.41
C PHE A 225 3.03 14.90 12.36
N PHE A 226 2.81 16.21 12.30
CA PHE A 226 3.86 17.22 12.30
C PHE A 226 3.49 18.37 13.24
N ALA A 227 4.45 19.25 13.51
CA ALA A 227 4.24 20.38 14.42
C ALA A 227 3.10 21.29 13.92
N PRO A 228 2.19 21.78 14.79
CA PRO A 228 1.10 22.65 14.39
C PRO A 228 1.59 23.84 13.55
N THR A 229 1.10 23.95 12.32
CA THR A 229 1.54 24.99 11.37
C THR A 229 0.34 25.70 10.74
N THR A 230 0.36 27.02 10.80
CA THR A 230 -0.69 27.88 10.25
C THR A 230 -0.70 27.85 8.73
N VAL A 231 -1.87 27.55 8.14
CA VAL A 231 -2.10 27.62 6.69
C VAL A 231 -3.00 28.79 6.27
N LEU A 232 -3.70 29.39 7.22
CA LEU A 232 -4.49 30.60 7.02
C LEU A 232 -4.48 31.42 8.30
N ASN A 233 -4.26 32.73 8.19
CA ASN A 233 -4.53 33.71 9.24
C ASN A 233 -5.10 34.96 8.57
N THR A 234 -6.33 35.34 8.89
CA THR A 234 -7.03 36.41 8.18
C THR A 234 -8.16 37.03 9.00
N THR A 235 -8.52 38.27 8.66
CA THR A 235 -9.71 38.98 9.16
C THR A 235 -10.75 39.20 8.06
N ALA A 236 -10.47 38.83 6.81
CA ALA A 236 -11.30 39.09 5.63
C ALA A 236 -12.43 38.06 5.46
N GLN A 237 -13.65 38.41 5.88
CA GLN A 237 -14.82 37.53 5.88
C GLN A 237 -15.19 36.98 4.50
N THR A 238 -15.73 35.76 4.48
CA THR A 238 -16.18 35.09 3.26
C THR A 238 -17.66 34.68 3.39
N SER A 239 -18.46 34.95 2.36
CA SER A 239 -19.89 34.62 2.32
C SER A 239 -20.19 33.26 1.68
N VAL A 240 -19.17 32.60 1.14
CA VAL A 240 -19.24 31.27 0.52
C VAL A 240 -17.99 30.47 0.88
N LEU A 241 -18.11 29.13 0.85
CA LEU A 241 -16.97 28.22 1.00
C LEU A 241 -15.91 28.53 -0.07
N THR A 242 -14.79 29.06 0.38
CA THR A 242 -13.69 29.54 -0.45
C THR A 242 -12.56 28.53 -0.43
N ALA A 243 -11.98 28.26 -1.60
CA ALA A 243 -10.86 27.32 -1.73
C ALA A 243 -9.60 27.87 -1.05
N LEU A 244 -8.89 26.98 -0.35
CA LEU A 244 -7.61 27.21 0.27
C LEU A 244 -6.63 26.12 -0.16
N SER A 245 -5.54 26.52 -0.79
CA SER A 245 -4.43 25.61 -1.06
C SER A 245 -3.66 25.31 0.22
N ILE A 246 -3.41 24.03 0.47
CA ILE A 246 -2.63 23.51 1.59
C ILE A 246 -1.43 22.69 1.11
N ALA A 247 -1.05 22.87 -0.16
CA ALA A 247 0.03 22.14 -0.82
C ALA A 247 1.41 22.31 -0.14
N SER A 248 1.60 23.38 0.64
CA SER A 248 2.83 23.63 1.38
C SER A 248 3.08 22.64 2.53
N LEU A 249 2.05 21.95 3.04
CA LEU A 249 2.15 21.01 4.17
C LEU A 249 1.57 19.62 3.89
N VAL A 250 0.77 19.49 2.84
CA VAL A 250 0.03 18.27 2.54
C VAL A 250 0.37 17.74 1.15
N PRO A 251 0.76 16.46 0.99
CA PRO A 251 1.07 15.87 -0.31
C PRO A 251 -0.19 15.59 -1.13
N LYS A 252 -0.03 15.43 -2.45
CA LYS A 252 -1.14 15.04 -3.34
C LYS A 252 -1.76 13.67 -3.02
N ASN A 253 -1.01 12.78 -2.36
CA ASN A 253 -1.48 11.48 -1.90
C ASN A 253 -2.43 11.53 -0.70
N ALA A 254 -2.50 12.67 0.00
CA ALA A 254 -3.35 12.79 1.18
C ALA A 254 -4.84 12.66 0.81
N LYS A 255 -5.56 11.89 1.61
CA LYS A 255 -7.01 11.70 1.55
C LYS A 255 -7.75 12.48 2.62
N TYR A 256 -7.11 12.70 3.76
CA TYR A 256 -7.67 13.43 4.89
C TYR A 256 -6.64 14.35 5.51
N VAL A 257 -7.11 15.45 6.09
CA VAL A 257 -6.29 16.36 6.92
C VAL A 257 -6.88 16.53 8.31
N ARG A 258 -5.98 16.83 9.25
CA ARG A 258 -6.30 17.09 10.65
C ARG A 258 -5.61 18.37 11.13
N GLY A 259 -6.21 19.00 12.12
CA GLY A 259 -5.77 20.30 12.59
C GLY A 259 -6.76 20.93 13.55
N GLU A 260 -6.66 22.25 13.66
CA GLU A 260 -7.57 23.07 14.44
C GLU A 260 -7.93 24.35 13.71
N THR A 261 -9.10 24.86 14.07
CA THR A 261 -9.55 26.21 13.72
C THR A 261 -9.50 27.05 14.98
N VAL A 262 -9.03 28.28 14.86
CA VAL A 262 -9.02 29.25 15.96
C VAL A 262 -9.79 30.49 15.51
N VAL A 263 -10.72 30.93 16.33
CA VAL A 263 -11.46 32.17 16.13
C VAL A 263 -11.19 33.08 17.32
N ALA A 264 -10.77 34.31 17.05
CA ALA A 264 -10.50 35.32 18.08
C ALA A 264 -11.28 36.60 17.79
N THR A 265 -11.91 37.16 18.81
CA THR A 265 -12.73 38.38 18.73
C THR A 265 -12.11 39.52 19.53
N SER A 266 -12.34 40.75 19.09
CA SER A 266 -11.91 41.98 19.80
C SER A 266 -13.00 42.58 20.70
N THR A 267 -14.27 42.22 20.48
CA THR A 267 -15.44 42.75 21.20
C THR A 267 -16.50 41.66 21.32
N ALA A 268 -17.58 41.95 22.04
CA ALA A 268 -18.76 41.09 22.07
C ALA A 268 -19.33 40.89 20.65
N THR A 269 -19.38 39.65 20.18
CA THR A 269 -19.90 39.29 18.86
C THR A 269 -20.25 37.80 18.80
N ASN A 270 -21.01 37.44 17.77
CA ASN A 270 -21.10 36.08 17.27
C ASN A 270 -20.10 35.93 16.11
N ALA A 271 -19.36 34.83 16.11
CA ALA A 271 -18.46 34.48 15.03
C ALA A 271 -18.52 32.98 14.75
N GLY A 272 -18.34 32.62 13.49
CA GLY A 272 -18.38 31.25 13.04
C GLY A 272 -17.33 31.00 11.97
N MET A 273 -16.80 29.78 11.96
CA MET A 273 -15.90 29.26 10.96
C MET A 273 -16.30 27.83 10.62
N GLN A 274 -16.22 27.49 9.35
CA GLN A 274 -16.37 26.13 8.89
C GLN A 274 -15.20 25.77 7.99
N VAL A 275 -14.73 24.53 8.09
CA VAL A 275 -13.79 23.94 7.14
C VAL A 275 -14.42 22.71 6.51
N ALA A 276 -14.17 22.46 5.23
CA ALA A 276 -14.77 21.36 4.49
C ALA A 276 -13.87 20.85 3.35
N GLY A 277 -14.24 19.71 2.78
CA GLY A 277 -13.52 19.08 1.66
C GLY A 277 -13.86 19.62 0.27
N ASN A 278 -15.01 20.29 0.12
CA ASN A 278 -15.42 20.92 -1.14
C ASN A 278 -16.29 22.17 -0.90
N ALA A 279 -16.64 22.86 -1.99
CA ALA A 279 -17.51 24.03 -1.98
C ALA A 279 -18.96 23.76 -1.53
N SER A 280 -19.38 22.48 -1.47
CA SER A 280 -20.70 22.06 -1.01
C SER A 280 -20.73 21.66 0.48
N GLY A 281 -19.60 21.75 1.19
CA GLY A 281 -19.53 21.46 2.62
C GLY A 281 -19.41 19.98 2.99
N PHE A 282 -18.89 19.13 2.11
CA PHE A 282 -18.71 17.71 2.41
C PHE A 282 -17.65 17.49 3.49
N GLY A 283 -17.95 16.61 4.46
CA GLY A 283 -17.06 16.31 5.58
C GLY A 283 -16.74 17.55 6.44
N ARG A 284 -17.70 18.47 6.59
CA ARG A 284 -17.47 19.74 7.30
C ARG A 284 -17.17 19.57 8.79
N ALA A 285 -16.36 20.48 9.31
CA ALA A 285 -16.22 20.74 10.74
C ALA A 285 -16.51 22.22 11.02
N ASP A 286 -17.21 22.47 12.12
CA ASP A 286 -17.73 23.78 12.48
C ASP A 286 -17.09 24.27 13.79
N ASN A 287 -16.82 25.57 13.86
CA ASN A 287 -16.41 26.28 15.06
C ASN A 287 -17.25 27.55 15.16
N ALA A 288 -18.07 27.65 16.21
CA ALA A 288 -18.92 28.81 16.45
C ALA A 288 -18.74 29.29 17.88
N LEU A 289 -18.74 30.61 18.06
CA LEU A 289 -18.64 31.25 19.37
C LEU A 289 -19.58 32.44 19.48
N SER A 290 -20.09 32.63 20.70
CA SER A 290 -20.82 33.82 21.13
C SER A 290 -20.10 34.38 22.34
N THR A 291 -19.62 35.62 22.26
CA THR A 291 -18.77 36.21 23.32
C THR A 291 -19.28 37.55 23.78
N SER A 292 -19.04 37.86 25.05
CA SER A 292 -19.38 39.14 25.71
C SER A 292 -18.22 40.14 25.73
N GLY A 293 -17.12 39.84 25.04
CA GLY A 293 -15.90 40.65 25.00
C GLY A 293 -14.82 39.99 24.15
N ALA A 294 -13.58 40.48 24.25
CA ALA A 294 -12.44 39.88 23.56
C ALA A 294 -12.15 38.48 24.09
N GLN A 295 -12.15 37.48 23.20
CA GLN A 295 -12.02 36.06 23.55
C GLN A 295 -11.40 35.29 22.39
N SER A 296 -10.89 34.08 22.67
CA SER A 296 -10.43 33.15 21.64
C SER A 296 -10.92 31.74 21.95
N PHE A 297 -11.33 31.03 20.90
CA PHE A 297 -11.80 29.65 20.99
C PHE A 297 -11.21 28.81 19.87
N ASN A 298 -10.73 27.61 20.20
CA ASN A 298 -10.22 26.65 19.24
C ASN A 298 -11.08 25.38 19.17
N SER A 299 -11.21 24.84 17.96
CA SER A 299 -11.94 23.60 17.69
C SER A 299 -11.12 22.70 16.78
N TRP A 300 -11.01 21.43 17.15
CA TRP A 300 -10.20 20.42 16.46
C TRP A 300 -11.02 19.70 15.39
N PHE A 301 -10.36 19.35 14.30
CA PHE A 301 -10.89 18.46 13.26
C PHE A 301 -9.87 17.38 12.92
N SER A 302 -10.32 16.16 12.67
CA SER A 302 -9.43 15.00 12.44
C SER A 302 -9.56 14.36 11.05
N GLN A 303 -10.66 14.61 10.33
CA GLN A 303 -10.97 13.91 9.08
C GLN A 303 -11.68 14.80 8.05
N ILE A 304 -11.08 15.93 7.66
CA ILE A 304 -11.57 16.68 6.51
C ILE A 304 -11.12 15.96 5.23
N PRO A 305 -12.03 15.46 4.37
CA PRO A 305 -11.64 14.73 3.17
C PRO A 305 -11.08 15.67 2.11
N LEU A 306 -10.00 15.27 1.45
CA LEU A 306 -9.43 15.99 0.30
C LEU A 306 -10.02 15.44 -0.99
N ILE A 307 -11.13 16.03 -1.43
CA ILE A 307 -11.79 15.66 -2.69
C ILE A 307 -10.96 16.15 -3.89
N THR A 308 -10.43 17.36 -3.78
CA THR A 308 -9.40 17.89 -4.69
C THR A 308 -8.05 17.80 -3.98
N PRO A 309 -7.01 17.19 -4.59
CA PRO A 309 -5.71 17.06 -3.95
C PRO A 309 -5.18 18.41 -3.45
N GLN A 310 -4.67 18.43 -2.20
CA GLN A 310 -4.03 19.59 -1.58
C GLN A 310 -4.92 20.85 -1.45
N GLN A 311 -6.25 20.68 -1.49
CA GLN A 311 -7.18 21.80 -1.36
C GLN A 311 -8.24 21.50 -0.32
N MET A 312 -8.43 22.46 0.59
CA MET A 312 -9.54 22.50 1.53
C MET A 312 -10.42 23.72 1.24
N TYR A 313 -11.58 23.80 1.89
CA TYR A 313 -12.48 24.93 1.78
C TYR A 313 -12.76 25.49 3.16
N TYR A 314 -12.93 26.81 3.23
CA TYR A 314 -13.29 27.47 4.46
C TYR A 314 -14.33 28.56 4.21
N ILE A 315 -15.18 28.79 5.20
CA ILE A 315 -16.07 29.95 5.25
C ILE A 315 -15.99 30.53 6.65
N PHE A 316 -16.06 31.84 6.77
CA PHE A 316 -16.17 32.45 8.07
C PHE A 316 -16.95 33.77 8.06
N ASN A 317 -17.62 34.01 9.17
CA ASN A 317 -18.51 35.14 9.38
C ASN A 317 -18.34 35.71 10.80
N GLY A 318 -18.45 37.03 10.92
CA GLY A 318 -18.47 37.72 12.21
C GLY A 318 -19.42 38.90 12.16
N ASN A 319 -20.25 39.07 13.19
CA ASN A 319 -21.32 40.06 13.18
C ASN A 319 -20.82 41.49 13.46
N SER A 320 -19.86 41.66 14.36
CA SER A 320 -19.33 42.96 14.78
C SER A 320 -17.88 42.86 15.28
N GLY A 321 -17.20 44.00 15.29
CA GLY A 321 -15.79 44.09 15.70
C GLY A 321 -14.83 43.39 14.73
N THR A 322 -13.55 43.39 15.08
CA THR A 322 -12.53 42.61 14.36
C THR A 322 -12.57 41.17 14.85
N VAL A 323 -12.67 40.23 13.91
CA VAL A 323 -12.56 38.80 14.16
C VAL A 323 -11.41 38.24 13.34
N THR A 324 -10.49 37.52 13.99
CA THR A 324 -9.34 36.87 13.36
C THR A 324 -9.57 35.38 13.31
N PHE A 325 -9.32 34.78 12.15
CA PHE A 325 -9.51 33.36 11.89
C PHE A 325 -8.19 32.74 11.51
N THR A 326 -7.88 31.63 12.16
CA THR A 326 -6.66 30.87 11.90
C THR A 326 -7.01 29.41 11.63
N ILE A 327 -6.41 28.84 10.57
CA ILE A 327 -6.42 27.39 10.33
C ILE A 327 -5.00 26.90 10.54
N ILE A 328 -4.88 25.87 11.38
CA ILE A 328 -3.62 25.23 11.73
C ILE A 328 -3.74 23.77 11.35
N LEU A 329 -2.78 23.22 10.62
CA LEU A 329 -2.71 21.79 10.33
C LEU A 329 -1.69 21.10 11.25
N THR A 330 -1.99 19.86 11.61
CA THR A 330 -1.16 19.02 12.48
C THR A 330 -0.85 17.66 11.86
N GLY A 331 -1.46 17.33 10.72
CA GLY A 331 -1.25 16.05 10.07
C GLY A 331 -2.10 15.79 8.84
N TYR A 332 -1.84 14.65 8.20
CA TYR A 332 -2.63 14.12 7.09
C TYR A 332 -2.62 12.59 7.10
N SER A 333 -3.53 11.98 6.33
CA SER A 333 -3.59 10.53 6.10
C SER A 333 -3.56 10.21 4.60
N ILE A 334 -2.86 9.16 4.19
CA ILE A 334 -2.73 8.72 2.77
C ILE A 334 -3.44 7.40 2.45
#